data_AF-A0A9N9YYZ9-F1
#
_entry.id   AF-A0A9N9YYZ9-F1
#
_cell.length_a   1.000
_cell.length_b   1.000
_cell.length_c   1.000
_cell.angle_alpha   90.00
_cell.angle_beta   90.00
_cell.angle_gamma   90.00
#
_symmetry.space_group_name_H-M   'P 1'
#
loop_
_entity.id
_entity.type
_entity.pdbx_description
1 polymer ?
#
loop_
_entity_poly.entity_id
_entity_poly.type
_entity_poly.pdbx_seq_one_letter_code
_entity_poly.pdbx_strand_id
1 'polypeptide(L)'
;MAAATIQPYELYSDAPGFLLNKPEWEEADAAHPETFDFGKQPQGWPVKFTGPDVWTGDHLEKHPDLYIKTLTQGEIGEIDSAIKAWRQLKIPVSSIDRSNFRLPTVGPILRQLSDNIYNGVGVQILRGFPIQRYDKEEQVIAFLGINSWIGDRRLNQGAGRGVCHIKGEIGEIDSAIKD
;
A
#
# COMPACT_ATOMS: atom_id res chain seq x y z
N MET A 1 36.63 -16.05 -4.13
CA MET A 1 35.17 -15.80 -4.10
C MET A 1 34.74 -15.94 -2.65
N ALA A 2 34.48 -14.83 -1.96
CA ALA A 2 33.99 -14.90 -0.58
C ALA A 2 32.56 -15.46 -0.62
N ALA A 3 32.33 -16.62 -0.01
CA ALA A 3 30.99 -17.14 0.17
C ALA A 3 30.28 -16.22 1.18
N ALA A 4 29.20 -15.57 0.75
CA ALA A 4 28.37 -14.81 1.65
C ALA A 4 27.60 -15.80 2.55
N THR A 5 27.89 -15.79 3.84
CA THR A 5 27.12 -16.55 4.83
C THR A 5 25.75 -15.90 4.95
N ILE A 6 24.69 -16.64 4.60
CA ILE A 6 23.31 -16.19 4.78
C ILE A 6 23.03 -16.23 6.29
N GLN A 7 22.65 -15.08 6.86
CA GLN A 7 22.24 -14.98 8.25
C GLN A 7 20.88 -15.67 8.45
N PRO A 8 20.62 -16.27 9.64
CA PRO A 8 19.26 -16.65 10.03
C PRO A 8 18.29 -15.47 9.90
N TYR A 9 17.04 -15.75 9.53
CA TYR A 9 16.06 -14.71 9.20
C TYR A 9 15.81 -13.74 10.36
N GLU A 10 15.83 -14.22 11.60
CA GLU A 10 15.62 -13.41 12.78
C GLU A 10 16.67 -12.31 12.91
N LEU A 11 17.87 -12.53 12.34
CA LEU A 11 18.99 -11.57 12.34
C LEU A 11 19.08 -10.80 11.02
N TYR A 12 18.18 -11.07 10.06
CA TYR A 12 18.18 -10.43 8.75
C TYR A 12 17.33 -9.15 8.77
N SER A 13 17.95 -8.05 8.35
CA SER A 13 17.27 -6.81 8.00
C SER A 13 17.73 -6.42 6.60
N ASP A 14 16.80 -6.12 5.69
CA ASP A 14 17.10 -5.64 4.34
C ASP A 14 17.52 -4.16 4.30
N ALA A 15 17.45 -3.50 5.46
CA ALA A 15 17.90 -2.14 5.72
C ALA A 15 18.58 -2.04 7.11
N PRO A 16 19.75 -2.68 7.31
CA PRO A 16 20.42 -2.73 8.61
C PRO A 16 20.78 -1.32 9.10
N GLY A 17 20.45 -1.03 10.35
CA GLY A 17 20.60 0.29 10.98
C GLY A 17 19.44 1.26 10.73
N PHE A 18 18.46 0.90 9.90
CA PHE A 18 17.23 1.67 9.67
C PHE A 18 15.99 0.92 10.14
N LEU A 19 15.94 -0.40 9.94
CA LEU A 19 14.86 -1.28 10.39
C LEU A 19 15.40 -2.30 11.38
N LEU A 20 14.69 -2.46 12.50
CA LEU A 20 14.99 -3.47 13.52
C LEU A 20 14.83 -4.87 12.92
N ASN A 21 15.78 -5.76 13.18
CA ASN A 21 15.55 -7.20 13.00
C ASN A 21 14.62 -7.73 14.12
N LYS A 22 14.26 -9.01 14.09
CA LYS A 22 13.22 -9.54 14.99
C LYS A 22 13.61 -9.40 16.48
N PRO A 23 14.79 -9.87 16.95
CA PRO A 23 15.20 -9.67 18.34
C PRO A 23 15.28 -8.21 18.76
N GLU A 24 15.78 -7.34 17.88
CA GLU A 24 15.85 -5.90 18.13
C GLU A 24 14.44 -5.30 18.30
N TRP A 25 13.47 -5.75 17.50
CA TRP A 25 12.08 -5.31 17.62
C TRP A 25 11.42 -5.85 18.89
N GLU A 26 11.63 -7.13 19.22
CA GLU A 26 11.07 -7.76 20.43
C GLU A 26 11.64 -7.13 21.71
N GLU A 27 12.94 -6.84 21.76
CA GLU A 27 13.58 -6.12 22.87
C GLU A 27 13.03 -4.70 22.98
N ALA A 28 12.89 -4.00 21.85
CA ALA A 28 12.30 -2.66 21.84
C ALA A 28 10.86 -2.71 22.36
N ASP A 29 9.99 -3.57 21.81
CA ASP A 29 8.58 -3.72 22.20
C ASP A 29 8.43 -4.10 23.68
N ALA A 30 9.25 -5.01 24.19
CA ALA A 30 9.27 -5.36 25.61
C ALA A 30 9.66 -4.18 26.52
N ALA A 31 10.46 -3.24 26.02
CA ALA A 31 10.79 -2.00 26.70
C ALA A 31 9.74 -0.89 26.51
N HIS A 32 8.74 -1.06 25.63
CA HIS A 32 7.68 -0.08 25.46
C HIS A 32 6.75 -0.10 26.68
N PRO A 33 6.49 1.06 27.30
CA PRO A 33 5.60 1.12 28.44
C PRO A 33 4.16 0.79 28.01
N GLU A 34 3.46 -0.04 28.79
CA GLU A 34 2.06 -0.42 28.54
C GLU A 34 1.12 0.79 28.42
N THR A 35 1.48 1.88 29.08
CA THR A 35 0.76 3.15 29.02
C THR A 35 1.75 4.29 28.88
N PHE A 36 1.41 5.26 28.04
CA PHE A 36 2.17 6.48 27.88
C PHE A 36 1.27 7.67 28.25
N ASP A 37 1.67 8.44 29.26
CA ASP A 37 1.03 9.72 29.54
C ASP A 37 1.59 10.77 28.58
N PHE A 38 0.78 11.14 27.58
CA PHE A 38 1.11 12.20 26.63
C PHE A 38 1.08 13.61 27.27
N GLY A 39 0.77 13.70 28.56
CA GLY A 39 0.67 14.95 29.30
C GLY A 39 -0.60 15.72 28.96
N LYS A 40 -0.63 16.99 29.36
CA LYS A 40 -1.75 17.88 29.02
C LYS A 40 -1.65 18.29 27.56
N GLN A 41 -2.80 18.33 26.89
CA GLN A 41 -2.91 18.87 25.55
C GLN A 41 -2.24 20.27 25.46
N PRO A 42 -1.38 20.52 24.45
CA PRO A 42 -0.73 21.80 24.29
C PRO A 42 -1.72 22.95 24.12
N GLN A 43 -1.38 24.13 24.65
CA GLN A 43 -2.21 25.31 24.53
C GLN A 43 -2.43 25.68 23.04
N GLY A 44 -3.69 25.92 22.66
CA GLY A 44 -4.07 26.30 21.31
C GLY A 44 -4.37 25.14 20.35
N TRP A 45 -4.20 23.89 20.77
CA TRP A 45 -4.58 22.72 19.98
C TRP A 45 -6.10 22.47 20.05
N PRO A 46 -6.72 21.81 19.05
CA PRO A 46 -8.13 21.45 19.10
C PRO A 46 -8.40 20.37 20.16
N VAL A 47 -9.36 20.61 21.05
CA VAL A 47 -9.79 19.65 22.09
C VAL A 47 -10.68 18.52 21.56
N LYS A 48 -11.23 18.70 20.36
CA LYS A 48 -12.03 17.71 19.65
C LYS A 48 -11.71 17.84 18.18
N PHE A 49 -11.54 16.69 17.54
CA PHE A 49 -11.41 16.60 16.10
C PHE A 49 -12.78 16.26 15.49
N THR A 50 -13.11 16.88 14.37
CA THR A 50 -14.37 16.69 13.67
C THR A 50 -14.12 16.74 12.18
N GLY A 51 -14.75 15.84 11.43
CA GLY A 51 -14.52 15.75 9.99
C GLY A 51 -14.89 14.38 9.47
N PRO A 52 -14.83 14.19 8.15
CA PRO A 52 -15.08 12.91 7.50
C PRO A 52 -14.01 11.85 7.82
N ASP A 53 -12.83 12.27 8.27
CA ASP A 53 -11.71 11.45 8.74
C ASP A 53 -11.89 10.98 10.19
N VAL A 54 -12.93 11.44 10.89
CA VAL A 54 -13.23 11.08 12.29
C VAL A 54 -14.32 10.01 12.33
N TRP A 55 -13.90 8.75 12.22
CA TRP A 55 -14.80 7.59 12.19
C TRP A 55 -14.33 6.48 13.13
N THR A 56 -15.25 5.57 13.45
CA THR A 56 -14.97 4.31 14.15
C THR A 56 -15.07 3.14 13.17
N GLY A 57 -14.52 1.98 13.54
CA GLY A 57 -14.65 0.75 12.74
C GLY A 57 -16.12 0.44 12.41
N ASP A 58 -16.99 0.47 13.42
CA ASP A 58 -18.44 0.26 13.27
C ASP A 58 -19.11 1.24 12.30
N HIS A 59 -18.63 2.48 12.22
CA HIS A 59 -19.15 3.46 11.28
C HIS A 59 -18.80 3.06 9.84
N LEU A 60 -17.52 2.77 9.58
CA LEU A 60 -17.11 2.35 8.23
C LEU A 60 -17.75 1.03 7.81
N GLU A 61 -17.89 0.06 8.72
CA GLU A 61 -18.52 -1.23 8.41
C GLU A 61 -19.97 -1.05 7.90
N LYS A 62 -20.70 -0.08 8.45
CA LYS A 62 -22.07 0.26 8.03
C LYS A 62 -22.12 1.10 6.75
N HIS A 63 -21.01 1.69 6.34
CA HIS A 63 -20.90 2.59 5.21
C HIS A 63 -19.73 2.21 4.26
N PRO A 64 -19.74 0.98 3.70
CA PRO A 64 -18.65 0.48 2.86
C PRO A 64 -18.44 1.32 1.59
N ASP A 65 -19.47 1.99 1.11
CA ASP A 65 -19.43 2.88 -0.05
C ASP A 65 -18.52 4.11 0.15
N LEU A 66 -18.21 4.48 1.40
CA LEU A 66 -17.29 5.59 1.70
C LEU A 66 -15.83 5.28 1.37
N TYR A 67 -15.45 3.99 1.38
CA TYR A 67 -14.05 3.57 1.25
C TYR A 67 -13.82 2.35 0.36
N ILE A 68 -14.87 1.73 -0.20
CA ILE A 68 -14.74 0.57 -1.09
C ILE A 68 -15.29 0.92 -2.48
N LYS A 69 -14.40 0.98 -3.46
CA LYS A 69 -14.76 1.00 -4.88
C LYS A 69 -14.56 -0.39 -5.48
N THR A 70 -15.66 -1.02 -5.90
CA THR A 70 -15.58 -2.24 -6.71
C THR A 70 -15.49 -1.88 -8.19
N LEU A 71 -14.49 -2.44 -8.87
CA LEU A 71 -14.29 -2.25 -10.30
C LEU A 71 -15.35 -3.00 -11.11
N THR A 72 -15.93 -2.32 -12.09
CA THR A 72 -16.83 -2.93 -13.08
C THR A 72 -16.03 -3.64 -14.17
N GLN A 73 -16.67 -4.51 -14.95
CA GLN A 73 -16.00 -5.16 -16.09
C GLN A 73 -15.52 -4.16 -17.14
N GLY A 74 -16.24 -3.05 -17.33
CA GLY A 74 -15.82 -1.98 -18.25
C GLY A 74 -14.57 -1.25 -17.76
N GLU A 75 -14.52 -0.93 -16.48
CA GLU A 75 -13.34 -0.31 -15.84
C GLU A 75 -12.12 -1.24 -15.90
N ILE A 76 -12.31 -2.55 -15.68
CA ILE A 76 -11.25 -3.56 -15.84
C ILE A 76 -10.77 -3.61 -17.30
N GLY A 77 -11.69 -3.60 -18.27
CA GLY A 77 -11.34 -3.60 -19.69
C GLY A 77 -10.57 -2.36 -20.15
N GLU A 78 -10.82 -1.20 -19.52
CA GLU A 78 -10.02 0.00 -19.74
C GLU A 78 -8.59 -0.17 -19.19
N ILE A 79 -8.44 -0.69 -17.97
CA ILE A 79 -7.13 -0.99 -17.38
C ILE A 79 -6.35 -2.00 -18.24
N ASP A 80 -7.01 -3.04 -18.75
CA ASP A 80 -6.41 -4.00 -19.69
C ASP A 80 -5.86 -3.32 -20.94
N SER A 81 -6.63 -2.41 -21.51
CA SER A 81 -6.25 -1.67 -22.71
C SER A 81 -5.05 -0.75 -22.44
N ALA A 82 -5.03 -0.09 -21.27
CA ALA A 82 -3.91 0.75 -20.83
C ALA A 82 -2.62 -0.07 -20.61
N ILE A 83 -2.70 -1.25 -19.98
CA ILE A 83 -1.55 -2.15 -19.82
C ILE A 83 -0.96 -2.54 -21.17
N LYS A 84 -1.82 -2.97 -22.11
CA LYS A 84 -1.39 -3.36 -23.48
C LYS A 84 -0.77 -2.20 -24.23
N ALA A 85 -1.36 -1.02 -24.17
CA ALA A 85 -0.85 0.19 -24.82
C ALA A 85 0.51 0.60 -24.24
N TRP A 86 0.66 0.58 -22.91
CA TRP A 86 1.91 0.95 -22.26
C TRP A 86 3.06 0.01 -22.62
N ARG A 87 2.81 -1.31 -22.70
CA ARG A 87 3.83 -2.30 -23.11
C ARG A 87 4.41 -2.02 -24.52
N GLN A 88 3.63 -1.41 -25.41
CA GLN A 88 4.10 -1.07 -26.75
C GLN A 88 5.14 0.07 -26.76
N LEU A 89 5.20 0.88 -25.69
CA LEU A 89 6.12 2.01 -25.59
C LEU A 89 7.58 1.58 -25.38
N LYS A 90 7.82 0.37 -24.86
CA LYS A 90 9.17 -0.19 -24.60
C LYS A 90 10.09 0.75 -23.80
N ILE A 91 9.52 1.48 -22.86
CA ILE A 91 10.22 2.37 -21.92
C ILE A 91 10.32 1.71 -20.53
N PRO A 92 11.22 2.16 -19.65
CA PRO A 92 11.37 1.58 -18.31
C PRO A 92 10.08 1.66 -17.48
N VAL A 93 9.73 0.60 -16.75
CA VAL A 93 8.55 0.54 -15.86
C VAL A 93 8.53 1.66 -14.81
N SER A 94 9.70 2.12 -14.38
CA SER A 94 9.84 3.27 -13.46
C SER A 94 9.31 4.59 -14.04
N SER A 95 9.16 4.69 -15.36
CA SER A 95 8.67 5.89 -16.07
C SER A 95 7.14 5.95 -16.21
N ILE A 96 6.40 4.97 -15.68
CA ILE A 96 4.93 4.99 -15.70
C ILE A 96 4.41 6.27 -15.02
N ASP A 97 3.56 7.00 -15.74
CA ASP A 97 2.86 8.19 -15.25
C ASP A 97 1.48 8.34 -15.91
N ARG A 98 0.70 9.35 -15.49
CA ARG A 98 -0.64 9.61 -16.04
C ARG A 98 -0.66 9.92 -17.53
N SER A 99 0.45 10.39 -18.08
CA SER A 99 0.56 10.80 -19.48
C SER A 99 0.76 9.60 -20.42
N ASN A 100 1.38 8.53 -19.92
CA ASN A 100 1.66 7.31 -20.67
C ASN A 100 0.81 6.10 -20.23
N PHE A 101 0.12 6.17 -19.08
CA PHE A 101 -0.89 5.20 -18.63
C PHE A 101 -2.27 5.88 -18.54
N ARG A 102 -2.93 6.01 -19.70
CA ARG A 102 -4.16 6.79 -19.85
C ARG A 102 -5.39 5.99 -19.41
N LEU A 103 -6.20 6.59 -18.52
CA LEU A 103 -7.49 6.07 -18.08
C LEU A 103 -8.56 7.18 -18.20
N PRO A 104 -9.10 7.45 -19.40
CA PRO A 104 -10.16 8.46 -19.58
C PRO A 104 -11.40 8.32 -18.69
N THR A 105 -11.81 7.09 -18.33
CA THR A 105 -13.02 6.84 -17.53
C THR A 105 -12.66 6.48 -16.09
N VAL A 106 -11.76 5.52 -15.87
CA VAL A 106 -11.29 5.14 -14.53
C VAL A 106 -10.44 6.22 -13.87
N GLY A 107 -9.69 7.01 -14.64
CA GLY A 107 -8.79 8.05 -14.11
C GLY A 107 -9.52 9.10 -13.26
N PRO A 108 -10.61 9.73 -13.74
CA PRO A 108 -11.44 10.62 -12.93
C PRO A 108 -11.95 9.98 -11.64
N ILE A 109 -12.32 8.69 -11.67
CA ILE A 109 -12.75 7.94 -10.48
C ILE A 109 -11.59 7.84 -9.49
N LEU A 110 -10.40 7.42 -9.95
CA LEU A 110 -9.20 7.34 -9.11
C LEU A 110 -8.82 8.72 -8.53
N ARG A 111 -9.05 9.82 -9.26
CA ARG A 111 -8.86 11.18 -8.73
C ARG A 111 -9.84 11.54 -7.62
N GLN A 112 -11.10 11.09 -7.71
CA GLN A 112 -12.06 11.23 -6.61
C GLN A 112 -11.66 10.38 -5.40
N LEU A 113 -11.18 9.15 -5.62
CA LEU A 113 -10.66 8.32 -4.54
C LEU A 113 -9.44 8.97 -3.86
N SER A 114 -8.51 9.53 -4.65
CA SER A 114 -7.37 10.31 -4.16
C SER A 114 -7.82 11.49 -3.29
N ASP A 115 -8.82 12.25 -3.73
CA ASP A 115 -9.38 13.34 -2.95
C ASP A 115 -9.98 12.87 -1.61
N ASN A 116 -10.71 11.76 -1.61
CA ASN A 116 -11.28 11.19 -0.38
C ASN A 116 -10.21 10.63 0.60
N ILE A 117 -9.02 10.29 0.11
CA ILE A 117 -7.89 9.92 0.99
C ILE A 117 -7.38 11.16 1.74
N TYR A 118 -7.36 12.35 1.13
CA TYR A 118 -6.85 13.55 1.80
C TYR A 118 -7.92 14.34 2.54
N ASN A 119 -9.13 14.39 1.99
CA ASN A 119 -10.22 15.27 2.44
C ASN A 119 -11.44 14.50 2.96
N GLY A 120 -11.39 13.17 2.94
CA GLY A 120 -12.49 12.29 3.31
C GLY A 120 -12.12 11.33 4.44
N VAL A 121 -12.47 10.05 4.29
CA VAL A 121 -12.25 9.03 5.34
C VAL A 121 -10.79 8.61 5.51
N GLY A 122 -9.86 9.09 4.66
CA GLY A 122 -8.44 8.77 4.83
C GLY A 122 -8.00 7.43 4.26
N VAL A 123 -8.94 6.57 3.83
CA VAL A 123 -8.66 5.21 3.36
C VAL A 123 -9.54 4.86 2.16
N GLN A 124 -8.97 4.08 1.23
CA GLN A 124 -9.67 3.57 0.06
C GLN A 124 -9.24 2.14 -0.26
N ILE A 125 -10.20 1.32 -0.67
CA ILE A 125 -10.04 -0.06 -1.13
C ILE A 125 -10.58 -0.15 -2.55
N LEU A 126 -9.69 -0.43 -3.50
CA LEU A 126 -10.07 -0.77 -4.86
C LEU A 126 -10.20 -2.29 -4.99
N ARG A 127 -11.41 -2.79 -5.19
CA ARG A 127 -11.73 -4.23 -5.21
C ARG A 127 -12.10 -4.72 -6.62
N GLY A 128 -11.89 -6.00 -6.89
CA GLY A 128 -12.39 -6.67 -8.09
C GLY A 128 -11.38 -6.75 -9.25
N PHE A 129 -10.16 -6.27 -9.06
CA PHE A 129 -9.11 -6.42 -10.07
C PHE A 129 -8.67 -7.90 -10.19
N PRO A 130 -8.78 -8.53 -11.37
CA PRO A 130 -8.58 -9.97 -11.53
C PRO A 130 -7.09 -10.32 -11.70
N ILE A 131 -6.30 -10.14 -10.65
CA ILE A 131 -4.82 -10.21 -10.67
C ILE A 131 -4.25 -11.49 -11.32
N GLN A 132 -4.97 -12.61 -11.23
CA GLN A 132 -4.55 -13.91 -11.78
C GLN A 132 -4.52 -13.95 -13.32
N ARG A 133 -5.13 -12.97 -14.00
CA ARG A 133 -5.13 -12.87 -15.47
C ARG A 133 -3.83 -12.29 -16.04
N TYR A 134 -2.98 -11.72 -15.20
CA TYR A 134 -1.81 -10.95 -15.60
C TYR A 134 -0.52 -11.65 -15.19
N ASP A 135 0.48 -11.59 -16.05
CA ASP A 135 1.83 -11.99 -15.68
C ASP A 135 2.46 -11.00 -14.65
N LYS A 136 3.60 -11.36 -14.06
CA LYS A 136 4.23 -10.54 -13.01
C LYS A 136 4.56 -9.12 -13.48
N GLU A 137 4.96 -8.95 -14.74
CA GLU A 137 5.30 -7.64 -15.29
C GLU A 137 4.03 -6.80 -15.46
N GLU A 138 2.98 -7.41 -16.00
CA GLU A 138 1.65 -6.79 -16.17
C GLU A 138 1.02 -6.40 -14.83
N GLN A 139 1.19 -7.22 -13.78
CA GLN A 139 0.75 -6.89 -12.42
C GLN A 139 1.45 -5.62 -11.90
N VAL A 140 2.77 -5.50 -12.13
CA VAL A 140 3.53 -4.30 -11.73
C VAL A 140 3.11 -3.09 -12.56
N ILE A 141 2.91 -3.24 -13.86
CA ILE A 141 2.42 -2.17 -14.74
C ILE A 141 1.04 -1.69 -14.28
N ALA A 142 0.11 -2.61 -14.01
CA ALA A 142 -1.22 -2.29 -13.51
C ALA A 142 -1.14 -1.52 -12.19
N PHE A 143 -0.36 -2.03 -11.24
CA PHE A 143 -0.16 -1.40 -9.93
C PHE A 143 0.38 0.02 -10.07
N LEU A 144 1.46 0.21 -10.84
CA LEU A 144 2.08 1.53 -11.02
C LEU A 144 1.20 2.49 -11.83
N GLY A 145 0.49 1.96 -12.83
CA GLY A 145 -0.44 2.71 -13.66
C GLY A 145 -1.58 3.28 -12.85
N ILE A 146 -2.27 2.45 -12.06
CA ILE A 146 -3.34 2.88 -11.14
C ILE A 146 -2.80 3.88 -10.11
N ASN A 147 -1.64 3.59 -9.48
CA ASN A 147 -1.05 4.48 -8.49
C ASN A 147 -0.69 5.87 -9.05
N SER A 148 -0.32 5.96 -10.34
CA SER A 148 -0.03 7.25 -10.98
C SER A 148 -1.23 8.21 -10.97
N TRP A 149 -2.45 7.68 -10.87
CA TRP A 149 -3.68 8.47 -10.76
C TRP A 149 -4.02 8.84 -9.32
N ILE A 150 -3.46 8.15 -8.32
CA ILE A 150 -3.69 8.42 -6.89
C ILE A 150 -2.70 9.45 -6.35
N GLY A 151 -1.42 9.30 -6.64
CA GLY A 151 -0.36 10.17 -6.14
C GLY A 151 0.55 10.67 -7.26
N ASP A 152 0.92 11.95 -7.20
CA ASP A 152 1.74 12.59 -8.23
C ASP A 152 3.23 12.21 -8.15
N ARG A 153 3.69 11.79 -6.96
CA ARG A 153 5.07 11.34 -6.73
C ARG A 153 5.05 10.03 -5.96
N ARG A 154 5.90 9.09 -6.37
CA ARG A 154 6.14 7.84 -5.66
C ARG A 154 7.31 8.03 -4.69
N LEU A 155 7.16 7.52 -3.47
CA LEU A 155 8.27 7.46 -2.53
C LEU A 155 9.32 6.47 -3.08
N ASN A 156 10.60 6.84 -2.93
CA ASN A 156 11.72 5.95 -3.15
C ASN A 156 12.01 5.24 -1.83
N GLN A 157 11.80 3.92 -1.77
CA GLN A 157 12.00 3.13 -0.56
C GLN A 157 13.47 2.76 -0.33
N GLY A 158 14.39 3.70 -0.59
CA GLY A 158 15.83 3.46 -0.59
C GLY A 158 16.31 2.65 -1.80
N ALA A 159 17.61 2.76 -2.10
CA ALA A 159 18.28 2.04 -3.21
C ALA A 159 17.64 2.21 -4.61
N GLY A 160 16.86 3.28 -4.84
CA GLY A 160 16.24 3.55 -6.13
C GLY A 160 15.03 2.66 -6.44
N ARG A 161 14.43 2.02 -5.43
CA ARG A 161 13.29 1.12 -5.59
C ARG A 161 11.97 1.88 -5.42
N GLY A 162 11.08 1.74 -6.41
CA GLY A 162 9.74 2.34 -6.40
C GLY A 162 8.61 1.39 -5.96
N VAL A 163 8.90 0.11 -5.74
CA VAL A 163 7.98 -0.94 -5.26
C VAL A 163 8.79 -1.94 -4.43
N CYS A 164 8.24 -2.39 -3.30
CA CYS A 164 8.77 -3.52 -2.54
C CYS A 164 7.83 -4.73 -2.63
N HIS A 165 8.43 -5.92 -2.59
CA HIS A 165 7.67 -7.15 -2.45
C HIS A 165 7.63 -7.48 -0.95
N ILE A 166 6.45 -7.39 -0.35
CA ILE A 166 6.21 -7.88 1.01
C ILE A 166 5.86 -9.35 0.89
N LYS A 167 6.74 -10.23 1.38
CA LYS A 167 6.46 -11.65 1.53
C LYS A 167 6.28 -11.95 3.01
N GLY A 168 5.10 -12.45 3.38
CA GLY A 168 5.00 -13.25 4.59
C GLY A 168 5.62 -14.60 4.31
N GLU A 169 6.66 -14.98 5.03
CA GLU A 169 7.04 -16.38 5.09
C GLU A 169 6.07 -17.05 6.07
N ILE A 170 5.03 -17.68 5.52
CA ILE A 170 4.27 -18.69 6.26
C ILE A 170 5.15 -19.94 6.32
N GLY A 171 6.18 -19.91 7.17
CA GLY A 171 6.68 -21.13 7.77
C GLY A 171 5.64 -21.53 8.81
N GLU A 172 4.85 -22.58 8.52
CA GLU A 172 3.90 -23.27 9.42
C GLU A 172 3.67 -22.60 10.79
N ILE A 173 2.81 -21.58 10.83
CA ILE A 173 2.12 -21.20 12.07
C ILE A 173 0.76 -21.89 12.01
N ASP A 174 0.77 -23.20 12.31
CA ASP A 174 -0.16 -23.92 13.20
C ASP A 174 -0.22 -25.42 12.85
N SER A 175 0.52 -26.23 13.62
CA SER A 175 0.16 -27.63 13.86
C SER A 175 -0.52 -27.80 15.23
N ALA A 176 -0.90 -26.70 15.91
CA ALA A 176 -1.48 -26.72 17.25
C ALA A 176 -2.95 -26.27 17.34
N ILE A 177 -3.60 -25.89 16.24
CA ILE A 177 -5.07 -25.80 16.17
C ILE A 177 -5.61 -26.88 15.23
N LYS A 178 -5.46 -28.12 15.68
CA LYS A 178 -6.41 -29.20 15.43
C LYS A 178 -6.83 -29.72 16.79
N ASP A 179 -7.94 -29.19 17.28
CA ASP A 179 -9.10 -29.94 17.79
C ASP A 179 -10.24 -28.96 18.11
#